data_AF-A0A3D9LNU2-F1
#
_entry.id   AF-A0A3D9LNU2-F1
#
_cell.length_a   1.000
_cell.length_b   1.000
_cell.length_c   1.000
_cell.angle_alpha   90.00
_cell.angle_beta   90.00
_cell.angle_gamma   90.00
#
_symmetry.space_group_name_H-M   'P 1'
#
loop_
_entity.id
_entity.type
_entity.pdbx_description
1 polymer ?
#
loop_
_entity_poly.entity_id
_entity_poly.type
_entity_poly.pdbx_seq_one_letter_code
_entity_poly.pdbx_strand_id
1 'polypeptide(L)'
;MAEITINPLPPKINCESVAILKALTKASRALGELKGEVKKIPNSQILIDTLSLQEAKDSNEVENIVTTDDELYQAAVDEKVTSVAAKEAKNYADALKRGYTIIKEKGLLTTNDIIKIQKKK
;
A
#
# COMPACT_ATOMS: atom_id res chain seq x y z
N MET A 1 3.88 -31.62 12.30
CA MET A 1 3.77 -30.35 11.56
C MET A 1 5.16 -30.02 11.05
N ALA A 2 5.35 -29.83 9.74
CA ALA A 2 6.67 -29.45 9.23
C ALA A 2 6.96 -27.99 9.63
N GLU A 3 8.08 -27.75 10.29
CA GLU A 3 8.53 -26.39 10.61
C GLU A 3 8.83 -25.64 9.32
N ILE A 4 8.15 -24.50 9.11
CA ILE A 4 8.44 -23.60 8.00
C ILE A 4 9.78 -22.93 8.27
N THR A 5 10.82 -23.34 7.55
CA THR A 5 12.14 -22.72 7.64
C THR A 5 12.21 -21.54 6.69
N ILE A 6 12.33 -20.33 7.23
CA ILE A 6 12.47 -19.10 6.45
C ILE A 6 13.95 -18.90 6.09
N ASN A 7 14.27 -18.89 4.80
CA ASN A 7 15.62 -18.60 4.34
C ASN A 7 15.92 -17.09 4.46
N PRO A 8 17.13 -16.70 4.91
CA PRO A 8 17.52 -15.30 4.99
C PRO A 8 17.66 -14.68 3.59
N LEU A 9 17.42 -13.37 3.50
CA LEU A 9 17.71 -12.58 2.31
C LEU A 9 19.24 -12.37 2.16
N PRO A 10 19.78 -12.24 0.93
CA PRO A 10 19.07 -12.27 -0.35
C PRO A 10 18.70 -13.71 -0.78
N PRO A 11 17.64 -13.88 -1.60
CA PRO A 11 17.29 -15.20 -2.10
C PRO A 11 18.41 -15.72 -3.03
N LYS A 12 18.73 -17.01 -2.94
CA LYS A 12 19.78 -17.67 -3.75
C LYS A 12 19.37 -17.94 -5.22
N ILE A 13 18.29 -17.32 -5.69
CA ILE A 13 17.78 -17.50 -7.06
C ILE A 13 18.47 -16.51 -8.01
N ASN A 14 18.57 -16.86 -9.29
CA ASN A 14 19.04 -15.91 -10.31
C ASN A 14 17.95 -14.87 -10.62
N CYS A 15 18.05 -13.69 -9.98
CA CYS A 15 17.16 -12.56 -10.21
C CYS A 15 17.39 -11.83 -11.55
N GLU A 16 18.46 -12.12 -12.28
CA GLU A 16 18.83 -11.47 -13.55
C GLU A 16 18.57 -12.37 -14.76
N SER A 17 17.52 -13.18 -14.70
CA SER A 17 17.09 -13.97 -15.86
C SER A 17 16.48 -13.09 -16.96
N VAL A 18 16.54 -13.55 -18.21
CA VAL A 18 15.92 -12.88 -19.36
C VAL A 18 14.42 -12.59 -19.12
N ALA A 19 13.71 -13.51 -18.46
CA ALA A 19 12.30 -13.34 -18.14
C ALA A 19 12.08 -12.18 -17.14
N ILE A 20 12.86 -12.14 -16.05
CA ILE A 20 12.76 -11.09 -15.04
C ILE A 20 13.16 -9.74 -15.63
N LEU A 21 14.24 -9.68 -16.40
CA LEU A 21 14.71 -8.43 -17.01
C LEU A 21 13.70 -7.86 -18.02
N LYS A 22 13.05 -8.71 -18.83
CA LYS A 22 11.96 -8.29 -19.72
C LYS A 22 10.75 -7.77 -18.94
N ALA A 23 10.39 -8.39 -17.82
CA ALA A 23 9.32 -7.91 -16.95
C ALA A 23 9.67 -6.58 -16.29
N LEU A 24 10.91 -6.43 -15.80
CA LEU A 24 11.45 -5.20 -15.24
C LEU A 24 11.33 -4.04 -16.22
N THR A 25 11.70 -4.23 -17.49
CA THR A 25 11.57 -3.18 -18.52
C THR A 25 10.12 -2.71 -18.68
N LYS A 26 9.16 -3.64 -18.72
CA LYS A 26 7.73 -3.31 -18.84
C LYS A 26 7.22 -2.54 -17.61
N ALA A 27 7.54 -3.02 -16.42
CA ALA A 27 7.14 -2.38 -15.17
C ALA A 27 7.77 -0.98 -15.01
N SER A 28 9.07 -0.84 -15.33
CA SER A 28 9.77 0.44 -15.28
C SER A 28 9.18 1.48 -16.23
N ARG A 29 8.80 1.05 -17.45
CA ARG A 29 8.14 1.93 -18.42
C ARG A 29 6.79 2.43 -17.91
N ALA A 30 5.93 1.52 -17.43
CA ALA A 30 4.62 1.90 -16.88
C ALA A 30 4.74 2.85 -15.68
N LEU A 31 5.70 2.59 -14.77
CA LEU A 31 5.98 3.49 -13.65
C LEU A 31 6.51 4.85 -14.10
N GLY A 32 7.32 4.90 -15.15
CA GLY A 32 7.83 6.14 -15.74
C GLY A 32 6.72 6.99 -16.35
N GLU A 33 5.81 6.36 -17.10
CA GLU A 33 4.63 7.00 -17.68
C GLU A 33 3.72 7.57 -16.58
N LEU A 34 3.38 6.76 -15.56
CA LEU A 34 2.61 7.22 -14.41
C LEU A 34 3.27 8.40 -13.69
N LYS A 35 4.59 8.34 -13.44
CA LYS A 35 5.35 9.43 -12.82
C LYS A 35 5.30 10.72 -13.65
N GLY A 36 5.26 10.60 -14.97
CA GLY A 36 5.12 11.72 -15.89
C GLY A 36 3.73 12.35 -15.81
N GLU A 37 2.67 11.53 -15.87
CA GLU A 37 1.28 12.01 -15.83
C GLU A 37 0.90 12.61 -14.48
N VAL A 38 1.30 11.99 -13.37
CA VAL A 38 1.02 12.48 -12.01
C VAL A 38 1.55 13.90 -11.78
N LYS A 39 2.69 14.26 -12.40
CA LYS A 39 3.26 15.62 -12.31
C LYS A 39 2.42 16.69 -13.00
N LYS A 40 1.53 16.31 -13.92
CA LYS A 40 0.63 17.24 -14.61
C LYS A 40 -0.64 17.55 -13.80
N ILE A 41 -0.91 16.79 -12.75
CA ILE A 41 -2.11 16.94 -11.92
C ILE A 41 -1.85 18.01 -10.86
N PRO A 42 -2.64 19.11 -10.81
CA PRO A 42 -2.40 20.24 -9.90
C PRO A 42 -2.39 19.86 -8.41
N ASN A 43 -3.14 18.83 -8.04
CA ASN A 43 -3.17 18.27 -6.70
C ASN A 43 -3.02 16.73 -6.73
N SER A 44 -1.80 16.24 -7.00
CA SER A 44 -1.52 14.80 -7.05
C SER A 44 -1.78 14.08 -5.72
N GLN A 45 -1.90 14.79 -4.61
CA GLN A 45 -2.19 14.21 -3.29
C GLN A 45 -3.56 13.50 -3.29
N ILE A 46 -4.52 13.97 -4.09
CA ILE A 46 -5.83 13.32 -4.24
C ILE A 46 -5.72 11.87 -4.70
N LEU A 47 -4.73 11.56 -5.54
CA LEU A 47 -4.51 10.19 -6.00
C LEU A 47 -4.06 9.30 -4.85
N ILE A 48 -3.19 9.79 -3.97
CA ILE A 48 -2.77 9.03 -2.79
C ILE A 48 -3.98 8.79 -1.89
N ASP A 49 -4.82 9.79 -1.67
CA ASP A 49 -5.99 9.67 -0.80
C ASP A 49 -7.01 8.65 -1.34
N THR A 50 -7.31 8.69 -2.65
CA THR A 50 -8.28 7.78 -3.28
C THR A 50 -7.70 6.39 -3.51
N LEU A 51 -6.47 6.27 -4.02
CA LEU A 51 -5.84 4.97 -4.27
C LEU A 51 -5.57 4.22 -2.97
N SER A 52 -5.24 4.91 -1.87
CA SER A 52 -5.04 4.25 -0.58
C SER A 52 -6.32 3.60 -0.05
N LEU A 53 -7.48 4.22 -0.31
CA LEU A 53 -8.78 3.67 0.07
C LEU A 53 -9.17 2.48 -0.82
N GLN A 54 -8.94 2.58 -2.13
CA GLN A 54 -9.19 1.46 -3.05
C GLN A 54 -8.29 0.25 -2.74
N GLU A 55 -6.99 0.48 -2.54
CA GLU A 55 -6.04 -0.57 -2.14
C GLU A 55 -6.42 -1.20 -0.81
N ALA A 56 -6.91 -0.40 0.15
CA ALA A 56 -7.38 -0.91 1.43
C ALA A 56 -8.61 -1.81 1.29
N LYS A 57 -9.58 -1.42 0.43
CA LYS A 57 -10.76 -2.24 0.13
C LYS A 57 -10.34 -3.57 -0.51
N ASP A 58 -9.52 -3.51 -1.55
CA ASP A 58 -9.09 -4.70 -2.30
C ASP A 58 -8.24 -5.64 -1.42
N SER A 59 -7.37 -5.08 -0.58
CA SER A 59 -6.59 -5.85 0.40
C SER A 59 -7.49 -6.52 1.45
N ASN A 60 -8.50 -5.81 1.96
CA ASN A 60 -9.44 -6.36 2.94
C ASN A 60 -10.32 -7.47 2.34
N GLU A 61 -10.71 -7.36 1.06
CA GLU A 61 -11.50 -8.38 0.37
C GLU A 61 -10.74 -9.72 0.30
N VAL A 62 -9.42 -9.68 0.05
CA VAL A 62 -8.55 -10.87 0.10
C VAL A 62 -8.56 -11.52 1.50
N GLU A 63 -8.76 -10.74 2.57
CA GLU A 63 -8.86 -11.22 3.95
C GLU A 63 -10.29 -11.64 4.36
N ASN A 64 -11.25 -11.70 3.43
CA ASN A 64 -12.69 -11.94 3.63
C ASN A 64 -13.43 -10.81 4.39
N ILE A 65 -12.90 -9.59 4.36
CA ILE A 65 -13.54 -8.40 4.92
C ILE A 65 -14.11 -7.58 3.76
N VAL A 66 -15.41 -7.75 3.49
CA VAL A 66 -16.08 -7.07 2.37
C VAL A 66 -16.63 -5.72 2.82
N THR A 67 -16.28 -4.65 2.09
CA THR A 67 -16.83 -3.29 2.26
C THR A 67 -17.28 -2.71 0.92
N THR A 68 -18.23 -1.79 0.93
CA THR A 68 -18.68 -1.08 -0.28
C THR A 68 -17.97 0.25 -0.47
N ASP A 69 -17.96 0.77 -1.70
CA ASP A 69 -17.34 2.07 -1.98
C ASP A 69 -18.02 3.22 -1.20
N ASP A 70 -19.35 3.17 -1.07
CA ASP A 70 -20.12 4.17 -0.33
C ASP A 70 -19.74 4.20 1.16
N GLU A 71 -19.62 3.03 1.79
CA GLU A 71 -19.18 2.92 3.20
C GLU A 71 -17.73 3.36 3.39
N LEU A 72 -16.86 3.06 2.42
CA LEU A 72 -15.45 3.44 2.40
C LEU A 72 -15.28 4.96 2.35
N TYR A 73 -16.01 5.63 1.44
CA TYR A 73 -15.97 7.08 1.31
C TYR A 73 -16.63 7.79 2.49
N GLN A 74 -17.75 7.27 3.02
CA GLN A 74 -18.32 7.79 4.27
C GLN A 74 -17.31 7.69 5.42
N ALA A 75 -16.56 6.60 5.50
CA ALA A 75 -15.56 6.42 6.55
C ALA A 75 -14.34 7.33 6.46
N ALA A 76 -14.03 7.82 5.27
CA ALA A 76 -13.00 8.82 5.07
C ALA A 76 -13.42 10.20 5.62
N VAL A 77 -14.72 10.49 5.74
CA VAL A 77 -15.26 11.82 6.09
C VAL A 77 -15.87 11.87 7.50
N ASP A 78 -16.54 10.81 7.94
CA ASP A 78 -17.15 10.71 9.26
C ASP A 78 -16.36 9.75 10.17
N GLU A 79 -16.26 10.05 11.46
CA GLU A 79 -15.66 9.17 12.47
C GLU A 79 -16.67 8.21 13.09
N LYS A 80 -17.97 8.43 12.89
CA LYS A 80 -19.07 7.60 13.43
C LYS A 80 -19.37 6.35 12.60
N VAL A 81 -18.38 5.85 11.89
CA VAL A 81 -18.49 4.66 11.03
C VAL A 81 -18.77 3.45 11.88
N THR A 82 -19.88 2.78 11.59
CA THR A 82 -20.36 1.62 12.37
C THR A 82 -19.86 0.29 11.82
N SER A 83 -19.50 0.21 10.54
CA SER A 83 -19.04 -1.04 9.95
C SER A 83 -17.56 -1.30 10.27
N VAL A 84 -17.27 -2.50 10.77
CA VAL A 84 -15.91 -2.94 11.12
C VAL A 84 -15.02 -2.94 9.88
N ALA A 85 -15.57 -3.34 8.73
CA ALA A 85 -14.86 -3.39 7.45
C ALA A 85 -14.41 -2.02 6.96
N ALA A 86 -15.27 -1.00 7.04
CA ALA A 86 -14.91 0.37 6.65
C ALA A 86 -13.91 0.99 7.63
N LYS A 87 -13.99 0.66 8.93
CA LYS A 87 -13.00 1.06 9.93
C LYS A 87 -11.62 0.46 9.64
N GLU A 88 -11.56 -0.81 9.26
CA GLU A 88 -10.31 -1.48 8.88
C GLU A 88 -9.71 -0.88 7.61
N ALA A 89 -10.53 -0.61 6.59
CA ALA A 89 -10.06 0.04 5.37
C ALA A 89 -9.52 1.45 5.63
N LYS A 90 -10.18 2.23 6.49
CA LYS A 90 -9.69 3.54 6.94
C LYS A 90 -8.36 3.42 7.68
N ASN A 91 -8.26 2.49 8.64
CA ASN A 91 -7.04 2.24 9.40
C ASN A 91 -5.86 1.85 8.48
N TYR A 92 -6.11 1.04 7.45
CA TYR A 92 -5.11 0.69 6.45
C TYR A 92 -4.66 1.93 5.66
N ALA A 93 -5.59 2.73 5.15
CA ALA A 93 -5.27 3.95 4.41
C ALA A 93 -4.46 4.94 5.25
N ASP A 94 -4.81 5.10 6.54
CA ASP A 94 -4.06 5.92 7.50
C ASP A 94 -2.65 5.39 7.74
N ALA A 95 -2.49 4.07 7.86
CA ALA A 95 -1.18 3.43 8.01
C ALA A 95 -0.29 3.64 6.78
N LEU A 96 -0.86 3.52 5.57
CA LEU A 96 -0.17 3.77 4.31
C LEU A 96 0.30 5.23 4.23
N LYS A 97 -0.59 6.20 4.49
CA LYS A 97 -0.23 7.63 4.50
C LYS A 97 0.86 7.93 5.52
N ARG A 98 0.78 7.35 6.72
CA ARG A 98 1.81 7.49 7.75
C ARG A 98 3.16 6.95 7.28
N GLY A 99 3.18 5.77 6.65
CA GLY A 99 4.40 5.20 6.09
C GLY A 99 5.01 6.08 5.02
N TYR A 100 4.18 6.61 4.11
CA TYR A 100 4.60 7.56 3.09
C TYR A 100 5.26 8.81 3.70
N THR A 101 4.63 9.42 4.71
CA THR A 101 5.19 10.59 5.41
C THR A 101 6.54 10.29 6.05
N ILE A 102 6.66 9.16 6.76
CA ILE A 102 7.92 8.75 7.40
C ILE A 102 9.03 8.58 6.36
N ILE A 103 8.75 7.94 5.23
CA ILE A 103 9.73 7.73 4.15
C ILE A 103 10.12 9.06 3.53
N LYS A 104 9.16 9.96 3.30
CA LYS A 104 9.41 11.29 2.73
C LYS A 104 10.31 12.15 3.62
N GLU A 105 10.14 12.06 4.94
CA GLU A 105 10.93 12.83 5.91
C GLU A 105 12.33 12.23 6.15
N LYS A 106 12.43 10.90 6.25
CA LYS A 106 13.68 10.22 6.62
C LYS A 106 14.54 9.77 5.44
N GLY A 107 13.93 9.51 4.28
CA GLY A 107 14.58 8.86 3.14
C GLY A 107 14.90 7.37 3.34
N LEU A 108 14.51 6.77 4.48
CA LEU A 108 14.75 5.37 4.82
C LEU A 108 13.57 4.80 5.61
N LEU A 109 13.24 3.53 5.37
CA LEU A 109 12.27 2.77 6.15
C LEU A 109 12.99 1.74 7.04
N THR A 110 12.87 1.86 8.36
CA THR A 110 13.46 0.91 9.32
C THR A 110 12.40 0.01 9.95
N THR A 111 12.82 -1.09 10.60
CA THR A 111 11.90 -1.96 11.36
C THR A 111 11.13 -1.19 12.43
N ASN A 112 11.76 -0.22 13.09
CA ASN A 112 11.09 0.64 14.07
C ASN A 112 10.00 1.51 13.43
N ASP A 113 10.18 1.91 12.18
CA ASP A 113 9.16 2.67 11.44
C ASP A 113 8.00 1.76 11.05
N ILE A 114 8.26 0.52 10.63
CA ILE A 114 7.22 -0.49 10.36
C ILE A 114 6.38 -0.74 11.62
N ILE A 115 7.01 -0.91 12.79
CA ILE A 115 6.29 -1.07 14.07
C ILE A 115 5.40 0.16 14.35
N LYS A 116 5.88 1.38 14.06
CA LYS A 116 5.08 2.60 14.25
C LYS A 116 3.90 2.67 13.30
N ILE A 117 4.07 2.23 12.05
CA ILE A 117 3.00 2.16 11.05
C ILE A 117 1.92 1.17 11.54
N GLN A 118 2.33 -0.01 12.01
CA GLN A 118 1.43 -1.06 12.48
C GLN A 118 0.69 -0.74 13.79
N LYS A 119 1.31 0.00 14.71
CA LYS A 119 0.75 0.30 16.05
C LYS A 119 -0.54 1.13 16.05
N LYS A 120 -0.88 1.79 14.95
CA LYS A 120 -2.13 2.56 14.83
C LYS A 120 -3.22 1.62 14.31
N LYS A 121 -3.81 0.83 15.21
CA LYS A 121 -5.08 0.11 15.00
C LYS A 121 -6.14 0.68 15.93
#